data_AF-A0A1Q7AQ44-F1
#
_entry.id   AF-A0A1Q7AQ44-F1
#
_cell.length_a   1.000
_cell.length_b   1.000
_cell.length_c   1.000
_cell.angle_alpha   90.00
_cell.angle_beta   90.00
_cell.angle_gamma   90.00
#
_symmetry.space_group_name_H-M   'P 1'
#
loop_
_entity.id
_entity.type
_entity.pdbx_description
1 polymer ?
#
loop_
_entity_poly.entity_id
_entity_poly.type
_entity_poly.pdbx_seq_one_letter_code
_entity_poly.pdbx_strand_id
1 'polypeptide(L)'
;MKLYHVDWCPECEVVRERLDELGVSYESVIVPDSRPQRTEVYEASGQYYVPVLTDGDQVLSETADILSYLESKYGQKAGRS
;
A
#
# COMPACT_ATOMS: atom_id res chain seq x y z
N MET A 1 -1.48 9.66 -1.32
CA MET A 1 -0.99 8.29 -1.14
C MET A 1 -1.88 7.33 -1.91
N LYS A 2 -1.31 6.37 -2.64
CA LYS A 2 -2.06 5.33 -3.35
C LYS A 2 -1.59 3.95 -2.92
N LEU A 3 -2.52 3.01 -2.76
CA LEU A 3 -2.24 1.59 -2.54
C LEU A 3 -2.70 0.81 -3.77
N TYR A 4 -1.75 0.18 -4.46
CA TYR A 4 -2.03 -0.76 -5.54
C TYR A 4 -2.16 -2.17 -4.97
N HIS A 5 -3.31 -2.81 -5.18
CA HIS A 5 -3.63 -4.08 -4.55
C HIS A 5 -4.66 -4.89 -5.34
N VAL A 6 -4.91 -6.13 -4.89
CA VAL A 6 -6.02 -6.96 -5.34
C VAL A 6 -6.84 -7.39 -4.13
N ASP A 7 -8.15 -7.59 -4.31
CA ASP A 7 -9.07 -7.79 -3.20
C ASP A 7 -8.81 -9.05 -2.37
N TRP A 8 -8.33 -10.12 -3.02
CA TRP A 8 -8.12 -11.44 -2.41
C TRP A 8 -6.75 -11.63 -1.76
N CYS A 9 -5.82 -10.67 -1.88
CA CYS A 9 -4.44 -10.86 -1.44
C CYS A 9 -4.28 -10.63 0.07
N PRO A 10 -3.80 -11.62 0.84
CA PRO A 10 -3.63 -11.49 2.29
C PRO A 10 -2.63 -10.38 2.69
N GLU A 11 -1.52 -10.22 1.97
CA GLU A 11 -0.56 -9.15 2.28
C GLU A 11 -1.15 -7.76 2.01
N CYS A 12 -2.00 -7.64 0.99
CA CYS A 12 -2.72 -6.41 0.72
C CYS A 12 -3.75 -6.09 1.80
N GLU A 13 -4.42 -7.11 2.35
CA GLU A 13 -5.32 -6.97 3.50
C GLU A 13 -4.58 -6.43 4.72
N VAL A 14 -3.42 -6.98 5.07
CA VAL A 14 -2.60 -6.49 6.20
C VAL A 14 -2.24 -5.01 6.06
N VAL A 15 -1.88 -4.56 4.86
CA VAL A 15 -1.58 -3.13 4.61
C VAL A 15 -2.83 -2.26 4.74
N ARG A 16 -3.99 -2.71 4.22
CA ARG A 16 -5.27 -1.99 4.33
C ARG A 16 -5.69 -1.86 5.79
N GLU A 17 -5.64 -2.94 6.56
CA GLU A 17 -5.97 -2.93 7.98
C GLU A 17 -5.08 -1.93 8.74
N ARG A 18 -3.77 -1.92 8.47
CA ARG A 18 -2.86 -0.96 9.11
C ARG A 18 -3.20 0.49 8.77
N LEU A 19 -3.56 0.76 7.50
CA LEU A 19 -3.99 2.10 7.07
C LEU A 19 -5.27 2.53 7.79
N ASP A 20 -6.22 1.62 7.94
CA ASP A 20 -7.49 1.85 8.62
C ASP A 20 -7.30 2.08 10.14
N GLU A 21 -6.48 1.24 10.80
CA GLU A 21 -6.09 1.39 12.20
C GLU A 21 -5.44 2.76 12.49
N LEU A 22 -4.63 3.25 11.55
CA LEU A 22 -3.97 4.54 11.64
C LEU A 22 -4.86 5.71 11.21
N GLY A 23 -6.06 5.44 10.69
CA GLY A 23 -6.98 6.45 10.17
C GLY A 23 -6.41 7.24 9.00
N VAL A 24 -5.55 6.62 8.18
CA VAL A 24 -4.87 7.29 7.07
C VAL A 24 -5.69 7.11 5.79
N SER A 25 -6.14 8.21 5.20
CA SER A 25 -6.82 8.18 3.91
C SER A 25 -5.84 7.88 2.77
N TYR A 26 -6.24 6.99 1.86
CA TYR A 26 -5.48 6.63 0.66
C TYR A 26 -6.42 6.41 -0.53
N GLU A 27 -5.87 6.53 -1.72
CA GLU A 27 -6.54 6.10 -2.95
C GLU A 27 -6.31 4.60 -3.15
N SER A 28 -7.40 3.84 -3.22
CA SER A 28 -7.40 2.39 -3.49
C SER A 28 -7.37 2.15 -5.00
N VAL A 29 -6.28 1.56 -5.49
CA VAL A 29 -6.13 1.20 -6.90
C VAL A 29 -6.16 -0.33 -7.01
N ILE A 30 -7.32 -0.87 -7.38
CA ILE A 30 -7.50 -2.31 -7.58
C ILE A 30 -7.00 -2.66 -8.98
N VAL A 31 -5.98 -3.53 -9.04
CA VAL A 31 -5.34 -3.92 -10.30
C VAL A 31 -5.82 -5.29 -10.77
N PRO A 32 -5.69 -5.65 -12.05
CA PRO A 32 -6.10 -6.97 -12.54
C PRO A 32 -5.39 -8.13 -11.82
N ASP A 33 -6.07 -9.27 -11.68
CA ASP A 33 -5.48 -10.50 -11.14
C ASP A 33 -4.30 -10.99 -11.99
N SER A 34 -4.42 -10.81 -13.30
CA SER A 34 -3.38 -11.15 -14.26
C SER A 34 -2.18 -10.23 -14.09
N ARG A 35 -1.08 -10.76 -13.52
CA ARG A 35 0.16 -9.99 -13.27
C ARG A 35 0.67 -9.21 -14.49
N PRO A 36 0.71 -9.77 -15.72
CA PRO A 36 1.18 -9.03 -16.89
C PRO A 36 0.31 -7.82 -17.26
N GLN A 37 -0.93 -7.76 -16.78
CA GLN A 37 -1.86 -6.65 -17.02
C GLN A 37 -1.78 -5.55 -15.95
N ARG A 38 -0.94 -5.71 -14.92
CA ARG A 38 -0.75 -4.72 -13.85
C ARG A 38 0.22 -3.62 -14.28
N THR A 39 -0.07 -2.95 -15.39
CA THR A 39 0.81 -1.92 -15.96
C THR A 39 0.99 -0.73 -15.03
N GLU A 40 -0.05 -0.32 -14.31
CA GLU A 40 0.01 0.77 -13.32
C GLU A 40 0.98 0.47 -12.17
N VAL A 41 1.04 -0.79 -11.73
CA VAL A 41 2.01 -1.23 -10.70
C VAL A 41 3.43 -1.13 -11.24
N TYR A 42 3.65 -1.54 -12.49
CA TYR A 42 4.95 -1.47 -13.14
C TYR A 42 5.41 -0.03 -13.36
N GLU A 43 4.51 0.85 -13.79
CA GLU A 43 4.79 2.28 -13.94
C GLU A 43 5.15 2.93 -12.60
N ALA A 44 4.46 2.54 -11.52
CA ALA A 44 4.72 3.07 -10.19
C ALA A 44 6.00 2.51 -9.54
N SER A 45 6.33 1.23 -9.76
CA SER A 45 7.34 0.51 -8.95
C SER A 45 8.41 -0.27 -9.71
N GLY A 46 8.30 -0.38 -11.04
CA GLY A 46 9.20 -1.19 -11.86
C GLY A 46 8.94 -2.71 -11.76
N GLN A 47 7.87 -3.14 -11.10
CA GLN A 47 7.49 -4.55 -10.95
C GLN A 47 5.97 -4.77 -11.02
N TYR A 48 5.52 -6.03 -11.04
CA TYR A 48 4.10 -6.40 -11.20
C TYR A 48 3.48 -7.02 -9.92
N TYR A 49 4.21 -6.98 -8.80
CA TYR A 49 3.77 -7.53 -7.53
C TYR A 49 3.02 -6.49 -6.70
N VAL A 50 2.10 -6.96 -5.87
CA VAL A 50 1.33 -6.15 -4.92
C VAL A 50 1.48 -6.79 -3.53
N PRO A 51 1.37 -6.01 -2.44
CA PRO A 51 1.01 -4.59 -2.39
C PRO A 51 2.12 -3.63 -2.84
N VAL A 52 1.74 -2.48 -3.40
CA VAL A 52 2.64 -1.32 -3.60
C VAL A 52 2.00 -0.07 -3.02
N LEU A 53 2.73 0.66 -2.18
CA LEU A 53 2.31 1.94 -1.64
C LEU A 53 3.14 3.07 -2.26
N THR A 54 2.47 4.13 -2.70
CA THR A 54 3.13 5.36 -3.16
C THR A 54 2.69 6.56 -2.34
N ASP A 55 3.64 7.37 -1.89
CA ASP A 55 3.38 8.58 -1.11
C ASP A 55 4.37 9.71 -1.47
N GLY A 56 3.95 10.62 -2.35
CA GLY A 56 4.84 11.58 -2.99
C GLY A 56 5.85 10.86 -3.89
N ASP A 57 7.14 11.13 -3.70
CA ASP A 57 8.23 10.47 -4.44
C ASP A 57 8.62 9.09 -3.87
N GLN A 58 8.00 8.67 -2.77
CA GLN A 58 8.28 7.38 -2.14
C GLN A 58 7.48 6.27 -2.82
N VAL A 59 8.17 5.17 -3.14
CA VAL A 59 7.58 3.94 -3.66
C VAL A 59 8.06 2.78 -2.78
N LEU A 60 7.11 2.06 -2.18
CA LEU A 60 7.37 0.94 -1.28
C LEU A 60 6.65 -0.29 -1.81
N SER A 61 7.38 -1.37 -2.06
CA SER A 61 6.86 -2.60 -2.63
C SER A 61 6.93 -3.81 -1.70
N GLU A 62 7.72 -3.73 -0.64
CA GLU A 62 7.81 -4.79 0.35
C GLU A 62 6.82 -4.51 1.49
N THR A 63 5.97 -5.49 1.81
CA THR A 63 4.93 -5.35 2.83
C THR A 63 5.50 -4.89 4.18
N ALA A 64 6.66 -5.42 4.59
CA ALA A 64 7.32 -5.02 5.85
C ALA A 64 7.75 -3.53 5.84
N ASP A 65 8.30 -3.06 4.72
CA ASP A 65 8.74 -1.67 4.56
C ASP A 65 7.54 -0.72 4.54
N ILE A 66 6.45 -1.12 3.88
CA ILE A 66 5.18 -0.39 3.90
C ILE A 66 4.68 -0.22 5.34
N LEU A 67 4.59 -1.31 6.10
CA LEU A 67 4.11 -1.27 7.48
C LEU A 67 5.02 -0.40 8.38
N SER A 68 6.34 -0.56 8.24
CA SER A 68 7.32 0.25 8.99
C SER A 68 7.20 1.74 8.66
N TYR A 69 7.02 2.07 7.39
CA TYR A 69 6.80 3.45 6.94
C TYR A 69 5.53 4.04 7.53
N LEU A 70 4.42 3.30 7.47
CA LEU A 70 3.13 3.74 8.00
C LEU A 70 3.20 3.99 9.51
N GLU A 71 3.82 3.07 10.27
CA GLU A 71 4.06 3.25 11.70
C GLU A 71 4.90 4.50 11.98
N SER A 72 6.04 4.63 11.32
CA SER A 72 6.97 5.74 11.54
C SER A 72 6.33 7.10 11.24
N LYS A 73 5.57 7.19 10.14
CA LYS A 73 4.99 8.44 9.66
C LYS A 73 3.66 8.80 10.32
N TYR A 74 2.82 7.81 10.64
CA TYR A 74 1.44 8.01 11.08
C TYR A 74 1.11 7.40 12.45
N GLY A 75 1.95 6.51 13.00
CA GLY A 75 1.74 5.82 14.28
C GLY A 75 1.46 6.74 15.47
N GLN A 76 2.06 7.93 15.51
CA GLN A 76 1.84 8.89 16.60
C GLN A 76 0.48 9.62 16.53
N LYS A 77 -0.23 9.59 15.40
CA LYS A 77 -1.58 10.18 15.30
C LYS A 77 -2.65 9.31 15.98
N ALA A 78 -2.45 8.00 16.09
CA ALA A 78 -3.40 7.07 16.69
C ALA A 78 -3.39 7.08 18.23
N GLY A 79 -2.35 7.64 18.87
CA GLY A 79 -2.16 7.60 20.34
C GLY A 79 -2.62 8.84 21.13
N ARG A 80 -3.27 9.82 20.49
CA ARG A 80 -3.86 10.98 21.16
C ARG A 80 -5.36 11.07 20.86
N SER A 81 -6.16 10.31 21.59
CA SER A 81 -7.59 10.54 21.77
C SER A 81 -7.95 10.21 23.21
#